data_AF-A0AAU0QU03-F1
#
_entry.id   AF-A0AAU0QU03-F1
#
_cell.length_a   1.000
_cell.length_b   1.000
_cell.length_c   1.000
_cell.angle_alpha   90.00
_cell.angle_beta   90.00
_cell.angle_gamma   90.00
#
_symmetry.space_group_name_H-M   'P 1'
#
loop_
_entity.id
_entity.type
_entity.pdbx_description
1 polymer ?
#
loop_
_entity_poly.entity_id
_entity_poly.type
_entity_poly.pdbx_seq_one_letter_code
_entity_poly.pdbx_strand_id
1 'polypeptide(L)'
;MNIPFEMGYTFDENLREKPISLADMKQGIAFLKEHLHEGPLYGKNCGLIGVYERIAGNLSKSKYYLQEALQYYTQIDNIKGIFINKLRLAHTYHWERKFTAANALFTELLQTLPDFPTYEDFFYQHYGKSKLDEGDFHTALSYFQKALQIRLQKGNEELIHSTKLCITYCISHL
;
A
#
# COMPACT_ATOMS: atom_id res chain seq x y z
N MET A 1 19.90 6.20 -0.64
CA MET A 1 19.78 7.62 -0.25
C MET A 1 19.21 7.66 1.14
N ASN A 2 19.86 8.35 2.07
CA ASN A 2 19.32 8.58 3.40
C ASN A 2 18.43 9.83 3.34
N ILE A 3 17.18 9.75 3.82
CA ILE A 3 16.25 10.89 3.82
C ILE A 3 16.44 11.59 5.17
N PRO A 4 16.88 12.85 5.23
CA PRO A 4 17.21 13.52 6.49
C PRO A 4 15.96 14.07 7.21
N PHE A 5 14.81 13.41 7.07
CA PHE A 5 13.51 13.81 7.61
C PHE A 5 12.77 12.60 8.18
N GLU A 6 11.87 12.82 9.15
CA GLU A 6 11.01 11.77 9.69
C GLU A 6 9.96 11.34 8.65
N MET A 7 10.06 10.09 8.19
CA MET A 7 9.20 9.49 7.15
C MET A 7 8.27 8.40 7.68
N GLY A 8 8.31 8.14 8.98
CA GLY A 8 7.48 7.17 9.68
C GLY A 8 6.01 7.59 9.73
N TYR A 9 5.17 6.61 9.99
CA TYR A 9 3.73 6.77 10.13
C TYR A 9 3.20 5.89 11.25
N THR A 10 2.03 6.25 11.76
CA THR A 10 1.19 5.46 12.64
C THR A 10 -0.12 5.12 11.92
N PHE A 11 -1.08 4.51 12.60
CA PHE A 11 -2.42 4.27 12.08
C PHE A 11 -3.45 5.13 12.82
N ASP A 12 -4.40 5.69 12.08
CA ASP A 12 -5.55 6.38 12.65
C ASP A 12 -6.66 5.41 13.10
N GLU A 13 -7.77 5.95 13.62
CA GLU A 13 -8.95 5.19 14.04
C GLU A 13 -9.61 4.36 12.93
N ASN A 14 -9.39 4.73 11.66
CA ASN A 14 -9.85 4.00 10.48
C ASN A 14 -8.77 3.01 9.96
N LEU A 15 -7.72 2.78 10.75
CA LEU A 15 -6.59 1.93 10.41
C LEU A 15 -5.84 2.39 9.14
N ARG A 16 -5.91 3.68 8.80
CA ARG A 16 -5.18 4.30 7.69
C ARG A 16 -3.87 4.88 8.18
N GLU A 17 -2.86 4.82 7.32
CA GLU A 17 -1.53 5.33 7.63
C GLU A 17 -1.60 6.86 7.83
N LYS A 18 -1.01 7.40 8.90
CA LYS A 18 -0.93 8.83 9.19
C LYS A 18 0.51 9.19 9.54
N PRO A 19 1.10 10.25 8.96
CA PRO A 19 2.50 10.59 9.23
C PRO A 19 2.71 10.91 10.70
N ILE A 20 3.86 10.50 11.25
CA ILE A 20 4.30 10.92 12.59
C ILE A 20 4.48 12.45 12.62
N SER A 21 5.14 12.99 11.59
CA SER A 21 5.28 14.43 11.35
C SER A 21 4.89 14.75 9.91
N LEU A 22 3.74 15.40 9.71
CA LEU A 22 3.31 15.81 8.36
C LEU A 22 4.28 16.83 7.74
N ALA A 23 4.87 17.70 8.56
CA ALA A 23 5.82 18.70 8.11
C ALA A 23 7.10 18.03 7.59
N ASP A 24 7.69 17.11 8.36
CA ASP A 24 8.92 16.42 7.96
C ASP A 24 8.68 15.50 6.77
N MET A 25 7.56 14.77 6.75
CA MET A 25 7.23 13.93 5.59
C MET A 25 7.11 14.77 4.31
N LYS A 26 6.51 15.97 4.37
CA LYS A 26 6.44 16.88 3.21
C LYS A 26 7.83 17.35 2.77
N GLN A 27 8.72 17.66 3.70
CA GLN A 27 10.10 18.03 3.40
C GLN A 27 10.88 16.85 2.80
N GLY A 28 10.72 15.64 3.34
CA GLY A 28 11.33 14.43 2.80
C GLY A 28 10.80 14.05 1.41
N ILE A 29 9.51 14.26 1.14
CA ILE A 29 8.94 14.13 -0.21
C ILE A 29 9.60 15.14 -1.16
N ALA A 30 9.75 16.40 -0.76
CA ALA A 30 10.41 17.43 -1.58
C ALA A 30 11.86 17.04 -1.88
N PHE A 31 12.61 16.63 -0.86
CA PHE A 31 13.98 16.14 -0.99
C PHE A 31 14.09 14.95 -1.95
N LEU A 32 13.20 13.97 -1.84
CA LEU A 32 13.16 12.82 -2.76
C LEU A 32 12.92 13.24 -4.21
N LYS A 33 12.08 14.25 -4.44
CA LYS A 33 11.79 14.79 -5.79
C LYS A 33 12.95 15.59 -6.36
N GLU A 34 13.63 16.39 -5.56
CA GLU A 34 14.81 17.15 -5.99
C GLU A 34 15.94 16.24 -6.44
N HIS A 35 16.07 15.07 -5.82
CA HIS A 35 17.08 14.06 -6.15
C HIS A 35 16.53 12.93 -7.03
N LEU A 36 15.34 13.12 -7.62
CA LEU A 36 14.76 12.15 -8.53
C LEU A 36 15.42 12.32 -9.90
N HIS A 37 16.26 11.36 -10.26
CA HIS A 37 16.92 11.30 -11.56
C HIS A 37 16.61 9.98 -12.25
N GLU A 38 16.50 10.01 -13.58
CA GLU A 38 16.38 8.81 -14.38
C GLU A 38 17.63 7.93 -14.20
N GLY A 39 17.40 6.66 -13.89
CA GLY A 39 18.45 5.72 -13.56
C GLY A 39 17.90 4.47 -12.88
N PRO A 40 18.77 3.54 -12.43
CA PRO A 40 18.34 2.24 -11.89
C PRO A 40 17.40 2.31 -10.69
N LEU A 41 17.39 3.44 -9.96
CA LEU A 41 16.56 3.65 -8.78
C LEU A 41 15.30 4.48 -9.06
N TYR A 42 15.08 4.97 -10.29
CA TYR A 42 13.97 5.86 -10.62
C TYR A 42 12.62 5.26 -10.23
N GLY A 43 12.30 4.06 -10.73
CA GLY A 43 11.03 3.39 -10.41
C GLY A 43 10.85 3.12 -8.91
N LYS A 44 11.94 2.83 -8.19
CA LYS A 44 11.90 2.62 -6.73
C LYS A 44 11.57 3.93 -6.00
N ASN A 45 12.22 5.02 -6.39
CA ASN A 45 12.03 6.34 -5.78
C ASN A 45 10.65 6.91 -6.11
N CYS A 46 10.19 6.81 -7.36
CA CYS A 46 8.81 7.14 -7.74
C CYS A 46 7.80 6.34 -6.90
N GLY A 47 7.99 5.03 -6.78
CA GLY A 47 7.14 4.18 -5.96
C GLY A 47 7.11 4.60 -4.48
N LEU A 48 8.24 5.06 -3.94
CA LEU A 48 8.37 5.53 -2.56
C LEU A 48 7.70 6.89 -2.35
N ILE A 49 7.94 7.85 -3.25
CA ILE A 49 7.26 9.16 -3.27
C ILE A 49 5.75 8.94 -3.32
N GLY A 50 5.28 8.02 -4.18
CA GLY A 50 3.86 7.68 -4.27
C GLY A 50 3.26 7.27 -2.93
N VAL A 51 3.93 6.39 -2.18
CA VAL A 51 3.50 5.98 -0.83
C VAL A 51 3.42 7.16 0.12
N TYR A 52 4.48 7.97 0.21
CA TYR A 52 4.49 9.10 1.14
C TYR A 52 3.49 10.19 0.77
N GLU A 53 3.28 10.44 -0.52
CA GLU A 53 2.23 11.35 -0.99
C GLU A 53 0.84 10.86 -0.59
N ARG A 54 0.58 9.53 -0.64
CA ARG A 54 -0.68 8.96 -0.13
C ARG A 54 -0.84 9.25 1.36
N ILE A 55 0.18 8.93 2.16
CA ILE A 55 0.17 9.10 3.62
C ILE A 55 0.01 10.59 4.00
N ALA A 56 0.63 11.50 3.24
CA ALA A 56 0.49 12.95 3.41
C ALA A 56 -0.84 13.52 2.89
N GLY A 57 -1.73 12.69 2.33
CA GLY A 57 -3.05 13.06 1.83
C GLY A 57 -3.11 13.55 0.38
N ASN A 58 -1.98 13.60 -0.34
CA ASN A 58 -1.88 14.06 -1.73
C ASN A 58 -2.15 12.91 -2.72
N LEU A 59 -3.37 12.38 -2.74
CA LEU A 59 -3.73 11.18 -3.52
C LEU A 59 -3.48 11.32 -5.03
N SER A 60 -3.70 12.51 -5.60
CA SER A 60 -3.38 12.78 -7.02
C SER A 60 -1.89 12.65 -7.32
N LYS A 61 -1.01 13.13 -6.43
CA LYS A 61 0.44 12.99 -6.59
C LYS A 61 0.90 11.56 -6.32
N SER A 62 0.28 10.86 -5.37
CA SER A 62 0.51 9.44 -5.17
C SER A 62 0.33 8.66 -6.48
N LYS A 63 -0.84 8.80 -7.13
CA LYS A 63 -1.12 8.11 -8.39
C LYS A 63 -0.11 8.47 -9.47
N TYR A 64 0.20 9.75 -9.65
CA TYR A 64 1.16 10.21 -10.64
C TYR A 64 2.51 9.48 -10.50
N TYR A 65 3.13 9.51 -9.32
CA TYR A 65 4.43 8.85 -9.12
C TYR A 65 4.35 7.32 -9.16
N LEU A 66 3.22 6.72 -8.76
CA LEU A 66 3.04 5.28 -8.92
C LEU A 66 2.89 4.89 -10.40
N GLN A 67 2.27 5.72 -11.23
CA GLN A 67 2.19 5.53 -12.69
C GLN A 67 3.56 5.69 -13.35
N GLU A 68 4.35 6.70 -12.95
CA GLU A 68 5.75 6.85 -13.37
C GLU A 68 6.58 5.61 -13.04
N ALA A 69 6.43 5.07 -11.83
CA ALA A 69 7.12 3.84 -11.43
C ALA A 69 6.68 2.63 -12.29
N LEU A 70 5.38 2.51 -12.59
CA LEU A 70 4.85 1.44 -13.44
C LEU A 70 5.38 1.55 -14.86
N GLN A 71 5.39 2.76 -15.45
CA GLN A 71 5.94 3.00 -16.78
C GLN A 71 7.42 2.58 -16.85
N TYR A 72 8.22 3.02 -15.87
CA TYR A 72 9.62 2.65 -15.79
C TYR A 72 9.81 1.13 -15.69
N TYR A 73 9.10 0.46 -14.78
CA TYR A 73 9.24 -0.99 -14.61
C TYR A 73 8.69 -1.80 -15.79
N THR A 74 7.77 -1.23 -16.57
CA THR A 74 7.30 -1.81 -17.84
C THR A 74 8.38 -1.73 -18.90
N GLN A 75 9.08 -0.60 -19.02
CA GLN A 75 10.16 -0.41 -20.00
C GLN A 75 11.35 -1.35 -19.78
N ILE A 76 11.57 -1.81 -18.54
CA ILE A 76 12.67 -2.71 -18.19
C ILE A 76 12.21 -4.14 -17.86
N ASP A 77 10.97 -4.49 -18.24
CA ASP A 77 10.37 -5.82 -18.04
C ASP A 77 10.47 -6.37 -16.60
N ASN A 78 10.40 -5.47 -15.60
CA ASN A 78 10.52 -5.84 -14.20
C ASN A 78 9.14 -6.12 -13.60
N ILE A 79 8.70 -7.37 -13.75
CA ILE A 79 7.39 -7.86 -13.28
C ILE A 79 7.17 -7.63 -11.78
N LYS A 80 8.22 -7.74 -10.95
CA LYS A 80 8.13 -7.51 -9.50
C LYS A 80 7.88 -6.04 -9.19
N GLY A 81 8.58 -5.14 -9.88
CA GLY A 81 8.36 -3.70 -9.77
C GLY A 81 6.96 -3.28 -10.20
N ILE A 82 6.43 -3.90 -11.27
CA ILE A 82 5.06 -3.72 -11.73
C ILE A 82 4.06 -4.16 -10.64
N PHE A 83 4.20 -5.39 -10.14
CA PHE A 83 3.31 -5.94 -9.11
C PHE A 83 3.24 -5.04 -7.86
N ILE A 84 4.40 -4.65 -7.31
CA ILE A 84 4.48 -3.82 -6.10
C ILE A 84 3.78 -2.47 -6.31
N ASN A 85 4.01 -1.82 -7.45
CA ASN A 85 3.45 -0.49 -7.68
C ASN A 85 1.96 -0.53 -8.07
N LYS A 86 1.49 -1.60 -8.71
CA LYS A 86 0.05 -1.85 -8.88
C LYS A 86 -0.65 -2.05 -7.53
N LEU A 87 -0.04 -2.80 -6.60
CA LEU A 87 -0.59 -2.99 -5.25
C LEU A 87 -0.69 -1.64 -4.50
N ARG A 88 0.35 -0.81 -4.58
CA ARG A 88 0.35 0.55 -4.01
C ARG A 88 -0.67 1.47 -4.67
N LEU A 89 -0.89 1.33 -5.98
CA LEU A 89 -1.87 2.10 -6.74
C LEU A 89 -3.31 1.68 -6.37
N ALA A 90 -3.56 0.38 -6.21
CA ALA A 90 -4.83 -0.13 -5.71
C ALA A 90 -5.17 0.46 -4.33
N HIS A 91 -4.18 0.49 -3.42
CA HIS A 91 -4.34 1.11 -2.10
C HIS A 91 -4.61 2.63 -2.20
N THR A 92 -4.03 3.32 -3.18
CA THR A 92 -4.32 4.75 -3.41
C THR A 92 -5.74 4.97 -3.92
N TYR A 93 -6.22 4.14 -4.86
CA TYR A 93 -7.62 4.20 -5.30
C TYR A 93 -8.61 3.87 -4.18
N HIS A 94 -8.26 2.93 -3.31
CA HIS A 94 -9.02 2.65 -2.09
C HIS A 94 -9.16 3.91 -1.22
N TRP A 95 -8.07 4.63 -0.96
CA TRP A 95 -8.15 5.87 -0.16
C TRP A 95 -8.97 6.98 -0.83
N GLU A 96 -8.97 7.03 -2.17
CA GLU A 96 -9.86 7.90 -2.97
C GLU A 96 -11.33 7.45 -2.96
N ARG A 97 -11.68 6.34 -2.27
CA ARG A 97 -12.98 5.66 -2.32
C ARG A 97 -13.41 5.26 -3.73
N LYS A 98 -12.45 5.09 -4.65
CA LYS A 98 -12.67 4.57 -6.01
C LYS A 98 -12.62 3.05 -6.00
N PHE A 99 -13.54 2.43 -5.27
CA PHE A 99 -13.54 0.99 -5.03
C PHE A 99 -13.56 0.15 -6.31
N THR A 100 -14.29 0.56 -7.34
CA THR A 100 -14.27 -0.13 -8.64
C THR A 100 -12.86 -0.20 -9.25
N ALA A 101 -12.10 0.89 -9.21
CA ALA A 101 -10.73 0.92 -9.73
C ALA A 101 -9.76 0.14 -8.84
N ALA A 102 -9.91 0.23 -7.52
CA ALA A 102 -9.13 -0.56 -6.56
C ALA A 102 -9.38 -2.07 -6.77
N ASN A 103 -10.65 -2.48 -6.86
CA ASN A 103 -11.06 -3.88 -7.06
C ASN A 103 -10.55 -4.45 -8.38
N ALA A 104 -10.52 -3.66 -9.46
CA ALA A 104 -9.96 -4.07 -10.73
C ALA A 104 -8.47 -4.43 -10.59
N LEU A 105 -7.68 -3.56 -9.95
CA LEU A 105 -6.25 -3.82 -9.71
C LEU A 105 -6.02 -4.98 -8.75
N PHE A 106 -6.79 -5.08 -7.65
CA PHE A 106 -6.65 -6.20 -6.72
C PHE A 106 -6.99 -7.54 -7.38
N THR A 107 -8.00 -7.58 -8.24
CA THR A 107 -8.38 -8.80 -8.99
C THR A 107 -7.28 -9.21 -9.97
N GLU A 108 -6.70 -8.25 -10.69
CA GLU A 108 -5.55 -8.51 -11.56
C GLU A 108 -4.34 -9.04 -10.77
N LEU A 109 -4.01 -8.39 -9.66
CA LEU A 109 -2.90 -8.79 -8.79
C LEU A 109 -3.12 -10.17 -8.16
N LEU A 110 -4.37 -10.54 -7.83
CA LEU A 110 -4.69 -11.85 -7.28
C LEU A 110 -4.28 -12.99 -8.23
N GLN A 111 -4.38 -12.78 -9.54
CA GLN A 111 -3.99 -13.78 -10.55
C GLN A 111 -2.48 -14.02 -10.61
N THR A 112 -1.68 -13.00 -10.27
CA THR A 112 -0.20 -13.04 -10.30
C THR A 112 0.41 -13.20 -8.91
N LEU A 113 -0.41 -13.17 -7.85
CA LEU A 113 0.04 -13.29 -6.47
C LEU A 113 0.88 -14.53 -6.18
N PRO A 114 0.59 -15.73 -6.75
CA PRO A 114 1.41 -16.92 -6.53
C PRO A 114 2.89 -16.76 -6.95
N ASP A 115 3.21 -15.84 -7.86
CA ASP A 115 4.58 -15.53 -8.27
C ASP A 115 5.32 -14.66 -7.26
N PHE A 116 4.58 -14.08 -6.30
CA PHE A 116 5.07 -13.10 -5.32
C PHE A 116 4.68 -13.48 -3.87
N PRO A 117 4.97 -14.70 -3.38
CA PRO A 117 4.49 -15.20 -2.09
C PRO A 117 4.91 -14.33 -0.90
N THR A 118 6.05 -13.65 -1.01
CA THR A 118 6.52 -12.71 0.02
C THR A 118 5.57 -11.55 0.29
N TYR A 119 4.67 -11.23 -0.64
CA TYR A 119 3.71 -10.11 -0.56
C TYR A 119 2.27 -10.55 -0.24
N GLU A 120 1.98 -11.85 -0.05
CA GLU A 120 0.61 -12.35 0.17
C GLU A 120 -0.08 -11.72 1.37
N ASP A 121 0.60 -11.62 2.51
CA ASP A 121 0.00 -11.03 3.70
C ASP A 121 -0.31 -9.53 3.51
N PHE A 122 0.59 -8.80 2.84
CA PHE A 122 0.36 -7.41 2.49
C PHE A 122 -0.81 -7.28 1.50
N PHE A 123 -0.85 -8.10 0.46
CA PHE A 123 -1.93 -8.12 -0.52
C PHE A 123 -3.29 -8.32 0.18
N TYR A 124 -3.43 -9.40 0.96
CA TYR A 124 -4.68 -9.71 1.64
C TYR A 124 -5.04 -8.67 2.69
N GLN A 125 -4.07 -8.13 3.44
CA GLN A 125 -4.33 -7.06 4.40
C GLN A 125 -4.90 -5.81 3.72
N HIS A 126 -4.29 -5.36 2.61
CA HIS A 126 -4.74 -4.14 1.92
C HIS A 126 -6.05 -4.36 1.16
N TYR A 127 -6.25 -5.52 0.56
CA TYR A 127 -7.53 -5.82 -0.11
C TYR A 127 -8.66 -5.94 0.92
N GLY A 128 -8.40 -6.57 2.07
CA GLY A 128 -9.33 -6.61 3.21
C GLY A 128 -9.72 -5.21 3.69
N LYS A 129 -8.75 -4.29 3.86
CA LYS A 129 -9.04 -2.88 4.22
C LYS A 129 -9.89 -2.17 3.17
N SER A 130 -9.63 -2.42 1.88
CA SER A 130 -10.44 -1.84 0.80
C SER A 130 -11.89 -2.36 0.85
N LYS A 131 -12.08 -3.65 1.10
CA LYS A 131 -13.42 -4.27 1.22
C LYS A 131 -14.15 -3.80 2.47
N LEU A 132 -13.42 -3.61 3.56
CA LEU A 132 -13.96 -3.05 4.80
C LEU A 132 -14.54 -1.65 4.55
N ASP A 133 -13.79 -0.76 3.91
CA ASP A 133 -14.24 0.60 3.60
C ASP A 133 -15.35 0.66 2.53
N GLU A 134 -15.47 -0.39 1.70
CA GLU A 134 -16.57 -0.61 0.75
C GLU A 134 -17.84 -1.12 1.45
N GLY A 135 -17.75 -1.59 2.70
CA GLY A 135 -18.86 -2.16 3.48
C GLY A 135 -19.06 -3.67 3.30
N ASP A 136 -18.16 -4.35 2.59
CA ASP A 136 -18.18 -5.81 2.41
C ASP A 136 -17.41 -6.50 3.54
N PHE A 137 -18.04 -6.55 4.72
CA PHE A 137 -17.45 -7.11 5.93
C PHE A 137 -17.13 -8.60 5.82
N HIS A 138 -17.93 -9.37 5.07
CA HIS A 138 -17.70 -10.80 4.86
C HIS A 138 -16.42 -11.06 4.06
N THR A 139 -16.26 -10.39 2.93
CA THR A 139 -15.05 -10.52 2.10
C THR A 139 -13.82 -9.95 2.83
N ALA A 140 -13.98 -8.82 3.52
CA ALA A 140 -12.91 -8.23 4.32
C ALA A 140 -12.40 -9.21 5.39
N LEU A 141 -13.29 -9.84 6.15
CA LEU A 141 -12.95 -10.84 7.16
C LEU A 141 -12.17 -12.01 6.56
N SER A 142 -12.63 -12.55 5.43
CA SER A 142 -11.94 -13.65 4.73
C SER A 142 -10.50 -13.27 4.36
N TYR A 143 -10.29 -12.07 3.83
CA TYR A 143 -8.93 -11.60 3.49
C TYR A 143 -8.07 -11.35 4.74
N PHE A 144 -8.61 -10.76 5.80
CA PHE A 144 -7.85 -10.58 7.03
C PHE A 144 -7.44 -11.91 7.68
N GLN A 145 -8.29 -12.94 7.64
CA GLN A 145 -7.95 -14.27 8.12
C GLN A 145 -6.78 -14.89 7.34
N LYS A 146 -6.77 -14.75 6.00
CA LYS A 146 -5.64 -15.17 5.15
C LYS A 146 -4.35 -14.42 5.50
N ALA A 147 -4.44 -13.09 5.65
CA ALA A 147 -3.29 -12.27 6.05
C ALA A 147 -2.74 -12.69 7.42
N LEU A 148 -3.63 -12.95 8.39
CA LEU A 148 -3.25 -13.36 9.74
C LEU A 148 -2.52 -14.70 9.74
N GLN A 149 -2.99 -15.69 8.98
CA GLN A 149 -2.36 -17.00 8.88
C GLN A 149 -0.89 -16.88 8.44
N ILE A 150 -0.62 -16.06 7.43
CA ILE A 150 0.74 -15.83 6.90
C ILE A 150 1.58 -15.03 7.91
N ARG A 151 1.00 -14.01 8.55
CA ARG A 151 1.71 -13.18 9.54
C ARG A 151 2.11 -13.95 10.79
N LEU A 152 1.29 -14.89 11.23
CA LEU A 152 1.62 -15.81 12.33
C LEU A 152 2.84 -16.66 11.99
N GLN A 153 2.99 -17.12 10.74
CA GLN A 153 4.17 -17.84 10.29
C GLN A 153 5.42 -16.94 10.23
N LYS A 154 5.24 -15.68 9.82
CA LYS A 154 6.32 -14.68 9.76
C LYS A 154 6.75 -14.15 11.14
N GLY A 155 5.92 -14.28 12.17
CA GLY A 155 6.22 -13.85 13.54
C GLY A 155 6.30 -12.34 13.74
N ASN A 156 5.65 -11.52 12.88
CA ASN A 156 5.63 -10.07 13.06
C ASN A 156 4.46 -9.64 13.96
N GLU A 157 4.74 -9.45 15.24
CA GLU A 157 3.73 -9.15 16.27
C GLU A 157 2.92 -7.88 16.00
N GLU A 158 3.55 -6.82 15.48
CA GLU A 158 2.85 -5.58 15.15
C GLU A 158 1.82 -5.80 14.03
N LEU A 159 2.22 -6.50 12.97
CA LEU A 159 1.33 -6.84 11.86
C LEU A 159 0.23 -7.81 12.28
N ILE A 160 0.54 -8.78 13.15
CA ILE A 160 -0.44 -9.70 13.73
C ILE A 160 -1.50 -8.93 14.54
N HIS A 161 -1.06 -8.03 15.41
CA HIS A 161 -1.96 -7.21 16.22
C HIS A 161 -2.85 -6.34 15.33
N SER A 162 -2.28 -5.65 14.35
CA SER A 162 -3.02 -4.85 13.38
C SER A 162 -4.09 -5.66 12.62
N THR A 163 -3.76 -6.88 12.16
CA THR A 163 -4.74 -7.74 11.49
C THR A 163 -5.84 -8.22 12.43
N LYS A 164 -5.53 -8.53 13.69
CA LYS A 164 -6.53 -8.94 14.68
C LYS A 164 -7.54 -7.84 14.96
N LEU A 165 -7.11 -6.57 15.03
CA LEU A 165 -8.02 -5.42 15.17
C LEU A 165 -9.00 -5.33 13.99
N CYS A 166 -8.52 -5.49 12.75
CA CYS A 166 -9.37 -5.57 11.56
C CYS A 166 -10.41 -6.69 11.66
N ILE A 167 -10.00 -7.89 12.10
CA ILE A 167 -10.89 -9.05 12.25
C ILE A 167 -11.97 -8.79 13.29
N THR A 168 -11.59 -8.29 14.48
CA THR A 168 -12.54 -7.95 15.54
C THR A 168 -13.55 -6.92 15.06
N TYR A 169 -13.10 -5.90 14.33
CA TYR A 169 -13.99 -4.90 13.75
C TYR A 169 -14.96 -5.49 12.73
N CYS A 170 -14.51 -6.39 11.83
CA CYS A 170 -15.42 -7.08 10.90
C CYS A 170 -16.48 -7.87 11.67
N ILE A 171 -16.08 -8.67 12.66
CA ILE A 171 -16.99 -9.53 13.42
C ILE A 171 -18.06 -8.71 14.16
N SER A 172 -17.75 -7.53 14.66
CA SER A 172 -18.73 -6.69 15.35
C SER A 172 -19.78 -6.04 14.43
N HIS A 173 -19.63 -6.19 13.11
CA HIS A 173 -20.50 -5.61 12.08
C HIS A 173 -21.12 -6.67 11.15
N LEU A 174 -20.99 -7.96 11.49
CA LEU A 174 -21.66 -9.09 10.83
C LEU A 174 -22.90 -9.51 11.62
#